data_AF-A0A955SUK3-F1
#
_entry.id   AF-A0A955SUK3-F1
#
_cell.length_a   1.000
_cell.length_b   1.000
_cell.length_c   1.000
_cell.angle_alpha   90.00
_cell.angle_beta   90.00
_cell.angle_gamma   90.00
#
_symmetry.space_group_name_H-M   'P 1'
#
loop_
_entity.id
_entity.type
_entity.pdbx_description
1 polymer ?
#
loop_
_entity_poly.entity_id
_entity_poly.type
_entity_poly.pdbx_seq_one_letter_code
_entity_poly.pdbx_strand_id
1 'polypeptide(L)'
;MVRKSLLLGVLLLSILFTESGFAQKTAKPVGGKVPKPQPVEESKSFPVAQPFTNEYGVEWHPTVDTAIELTVSGPNEVSSKTTFGLETLPYFDFYDENGNLRPDGVYIYELKVLPNIDPSTYQKMEAIRESPNRQELTEEMKAFGELPQETLIQMGSFTFKGHEVIMGEAVNMKTLQSADMDDPNFDKIIVHNQDVTIQGSECIGFDCTSGENFGFDTLRLKENNLRIRFSDTSNSGSFPTRDWQLTANDTTNGGASYFSIDDVDGGRTPFRLIAGAPSNSLYVDAQGDVGMGTSNPIVELHLADGDT
;
A
#
# COMPACT_ATOMS: atom_id res chain seq x y z
N MET A 1 -79.67 -17.12 -27.55
CA MET A 1 -78.44 -16.71 -26.82
C MET A 1 -77.77 -15.58 -27.63
N VAL A 2 -77.34 -14.41 -27.13
CA VAL A 2 -76.54 -14.03 -25.92
C VAL A 2 -75.03 -14.25 -26.17
N ARG A 3 -74.08 -13.28 -26.01
CA ARG A 3 -74.09 -11.79 -25.86
C ARG A 3 -72.64 -11.23 -26.08
N LYS A 4 -72.50 -9.93 -26.41
CA LYS A 4 -71.53 -8.86 -25.95
C LYS A 4 -70.18 -9.23 -25.25
N SER A 5 -69.06 -8.47 -25.28
CA SER A 5 -68.69 -7.12 -25.82
C SER A 5 -67.21 -6.70 -25.51
N LEU A 6 -66.66 -5.67 -26.22
CA LEU A 6 -65.61 -4.67 -25.81
C LEU A 6 -64.14 -5.18 -25.52
N LEU A 7 -63.05 -4.37 -25.53
CA LEU A 7 -62.60 -3.16 -26.30
C LEU A 7 -61.09 -2.80 -25.99
N LEU A 8 -60.49 -1.87 -26.78
CA LEU A 8 -59.20 -1.13 -26.57
C LEU A 8 -57.85 -1.93 -26.62
N GLY A 9 -56.71 -1.36 -27.06
CA GLY A 9 -56.49 -0.11 -27.82
C GLY A 9 -55.06 0.50 -27.83
N VAL A 10 -54.29 0.27 -28.91
CA VAL A 10 -53.49 1.25 -29.75
C VAL A 10 -52.58 2.30 -29.05
N LEU A 11 -51.23 2.36 -29.24
CA LEU A 11 -50.41 2.95 -30.36
C LEU A 11 -50.62 4.48 -30.61
N LEU A 12 -49.69 5.34 -31.08
CA LEU A 12 -48.26 5.32 -31.50
C LEU A 12 -47.44 6.26 -30.57
N LEU A 13 -46.10 6.48 -30.60
CA LEU A 13 -44.97 6.40 -31.57
C LEU A 13 -44.73 7.62 -32.51
N SER A 14 -44.11 8.68 -31.94
CA SER A 14 -43.12 9.62 -32.52
C SER A 14 -43.43 10.60 -33.68
N ILE A 15 -42.61 11.68 -33.74
CA ILE A 15 -42.21 12.55 -34.89
C ILE A 15 -42.77 14.00 -34.96
N LEU A 16 -41.84 14.92 -35.26
CA LEU A 16 -41.94 16.34 -35.71
C LEU A 16 -42.49 17.43 -34.76
N PHE A 17 -41.63 18.43 -34.51
CA PHE A 17 -41.98 19.82 -34.19
C PHE A 17 -41.72 20.69 -35.43
N THR A 18 -42.58 21.69 -35.66
CA THR A 18 -42.37 22.78 -36.64
C THR A 18 -42.78 24.12 -36.03
N GLU A 19 -42.26 25.21 -36.60
CA GLU A 19 -42.20 26.53 -35.94
C GLU A 19 -43.53 27.29 -35.88
N SER A 20 -43.68 28.08 -34.81
CA SER A 20 -44.29 29.42 -34.89
C SER A 20 -43.76 30.28 -33.74
N GLY A 21 -43.17 31.43 -34.04
CA GLY A 21 -42.50 32.29 -33.04
C GLY A 21 -43.27 33.55 -32.66
N PHE A 22 -42.92 34.14 -31.51
CA PHE A 22 -43.20 35.55 -31.19
C PHE A 22 -42.07 36.15 -30.34
N ALA A 23 -41.90 37.48 -30.36
CA ALA A 23 -40.61 38.11 -30.11
C ALA A 23 -40.40 38.74 -28.72
N GLN A 24 -39.12 38.78 -28.32
CA GLN A 24 -38.46 39.75 -27.45
C GLN A 24 -39.05 40.10 -26.06
N LYS A 25 -38.28 39.77 -25.02
CA LYS A 25 -37.87 40.79 -24.03
C LYS A 25 -36.52 40.46 -23.39
N THR A 26 -35.56 41.37 -23.54
CA THR A 26 -34.24 41.27 -22.92
C THR A 26 -34.27 41.72 -21.47
N ALA A 27 -33.89 40.85 -20.53
CA ALA A 27 -33.65 41.19 -19.13
C ALA A 27 -32.18 40.96 -18.76
N LYS A 28 -31.60 41.83 -17.93
CA LYS A 28 -30.21 41.69 -17.45
C LYS A 28 -30.10 40.57 -16.41
N PRO A 29 -28.97 39.87 -16.31
CA PRO A 29 -28.76 38.87 -15.26
C PRO A 29 -28.71 39.55 -13.88
N VAL A 30 -29.50 39.02 -12.94
CA VAL A 30 -29.37 39.33 -11.51
C VAL A 30 -28.53 38.21 -10.88
N GLY A 31 -27.48 38.58 -10.14
CA GLY A 31 -26.48 37.63 -9.64
C GLY A 31 -26.98 36.76 -8.48
N GLY A 32 -27.66 35.67 -8.79
CA GLY A 32 -27.81 34.54 -7.85
C GLY A 32 -26.55 33.70 -7.84
N LYS A 33 -25.98 33.44 -6.65
CA LYS A 33 -24.93 32.41 -6.51
C LYS A 33 -25.56 31.05 -6.78
N VAL A 34 -25.12 30.36 -7.83
CA VAL A 34 -25.41 28.94 -8.01
C VAL A 34 -24.83 28.20 -6.79
N PRO A 35 -25.61 27.38 -6.06
CA PRO A 35 -25.05 26.51 -5.03
C PRO A 35 -24.00 25.60 -5.66
N LYS A 36 -22.75 25.69 -5.18
CA LYS A 36 -21.72 24.73 -5.59
C LYS A 36 -22.22 23.34 -5.17
N PRO A 37 -22.18 22.31 -6.03
CA PRO A 37 -22.50 20.95 -5.62
C PRO A 37 -21.69 20.60 -4.38
N GLN A 38 -22.38 20.20 -3.31
CA GLN A 38 -21.70 19.55 -2.19
C GLN A 38 -21.14 18.21 -2.71
N PRO A 39 -20.00 17.74 -2.19
CA PRO A 39 -19.59 16.36 -2.42
C PRO A 39 -20.74 15.42 -2.06
N VAL A 40 -21.00 14.42 -2.90
CA VAL A 40 -21.83 13.30 -2.47
C VAL A 40 -21.03 12.59 -1.39
N GLU A 41 -21.60 12.43 -0.20
CA GLU A 41 -20.97 11.59 0.83
C GLU A 41 -20.90 10.16 0.28
N GLU A 42 -19.68 9.64 0.09
CA GLU A 42 -19.50 8.26 -0.36
C GLU A 42 -20.04 7.32 0.72
N SER A 43 -21.08 6.56 0.36
CA SER A 43 -21.63 5.53 1.23
C SER A 43 -20.55 4.48 1.49
N LYS A 44 -20.06 4.42 2.74
CA LYS A 44 -19.00 3.49 3.17
C LYS A 44 -19.33 2.07 2.70
N SER A 45 -18.56 1.59 1.74
CA SER A 45 -18.80 0.32 1.05
C SER A 45 -17.94 -0.78 1.67
N PHE A 46 -18.61 -1.84 2.12
CA PHE A 46 -17.99 -3.04 2.70
C PHE A 46 -18.03 -4.17 1.66
N PRO A 47 -16.94 -4.38 0.88
CA PRO A 47 -16.95 -5.28 -0.27
C PRO A 47 -16.97 -6.78 0.10
N VAL A 48 -16.57 -7.14 1.31
CA VAL A 48 -16.48 -8.54 1.78
C VAL A 48 -17.47 -8.81 2.91
N ALA A 49 -17.52 -7.95 3.93
CA ALA A 49 -18.44 -8.11 5.06
C ALA A 49 -18.63 -6.81 5.86
N GLN A 50 -19.85 -6.54 6.31
CA GLN A 50 -20.14 -5.38 7.17
C GLN A 50 -19.83 -5.70 8.65
N PRO A 51 -19.00 -4.91 9.34
CA PRO A 51 -18.70 -5.12 10.76
C PRO A 51 -19.84 -4.66 11.67
N PHE A 52 -20.06 -5.42 12.74
CA PHE A 52 -20.96 -5.15 13.86
C PHE A 52 -20.22 -5.45 15.18
N THR A 53 -20.58 -4.75 16.26
CA THR A 53 -19.93 -4.84 17.57
C THR A 53 -20.93 -5.27 18.64
N ASN A 54 -20.58 -6.24 19.48
CA ASN A 54 -21.38 -6.66 20.62
C ASN A 54 -20.53 -6.66 21.91
N GLU A 55 -21.07 -7.17 23.03
CA GLU A 55 -20.39 -7.16 24.34
C GLU A 55 -19.25 -8.20 24.47
N TYR A 56 -19.12 -9.13 23.52
CA TYR A 56 -18.12 -10.19 23.48
C TYR A 56 -17.08 -10.02 22.37
N GLY A 57 -17.41 -9.33 21.27
CA GLY A 57 -16.51 -9.25 20.12
C GLY A 57 -16.95 -8.33 18.99
N VAL A 58 -16.22 -8.45 17.88
CA VAL A 58 -16.59 -7.91 16.56
C VAL A 58 -17.02 -9.07 15.68
N GLU A 59 -18.16 -8.91 15.00
CA GLU A 59 -18.73 -9.86 14.04
C GLU A 59 -18.79 -9.20 12.65
N TRP A 60 -18.44 -9.92 11.60
CA TRP A 60 -18.47 -9.42 10.23
C TRP A 60 -19.52 -10.19 9.42
N HIS A 61 -20.60 -9.52 9.03
CA HIS A 61 -21.70 -10.11 8.26
C HIS A 61 -21.32 -10.14 6.77
N PRO A 62 -21.13 -11.31 6.14
CA PRO A 62 -20.66 -11.40 4.76
C PRO A 62 -21.61 -10.73 3.76
N THR A 63 -21.04 -10.00 2.80
CA THR A 63 -21.72 -9.52 1.58
C THR A 63 -21.41 -10.41 0.37
N VAL A 64 -20.65 -11.48 0.57
CA VAL A 64 -20.20 -12.46 -0.44
C VAL A 64 -20.58 -13.89 -0.03
N ASP A 65 -20.88 -14.73 -1.02
CA ASP A 65 -21.36 -16.12 -0.84
C ASP A 65 -20.20 -17.13 -1.03
N THR A 66 -19.20 -17.06 -0.16
CA THR A 66 -18.00 -17.92 -0.19
C THR A 66 -17.28 -17.90 1.16
N ALA A 67 -16.30 -18.79 1.35
CA ALA A 67 -15.48 -18.82 2.56
C ALA A 67 -14.62 -17.55 2.72
N ILE A 68 -14.32 -17.16 3.96
CA ILE A 68 -13.52 -15.96 4.29
C ILE A 68 -12.43 -16.32 5.29
N GLU A 69 -11.19 -15.91 4.98
CA GLU A 69 -10.05 -15.93 5.89
C GLU A 69 -10.00 -14.57 6.61
N LEU A 70 -10.36 -14.55 7.89
CA LEU A 70 -10.23 -13.37 8.77
C LEU A 70 -8.88 -13.44 9.48
N THR A 71 -8.07 -12.40 9.29
CA THR A 71 -6.86 -12.16 10.08
C THR A 71 -7.09 -10.91 10.94
N VAL A 72 -6.80 -10.97 12.24
CA VAL A 72 -6.83 -9.82 13.16
C VAL A 72 -5.47 -9.69 13.83
N SER A 73 -4.97 -8.47 13.97
CA SER A 73 -3.73 -8.13 14.68
C SER A 73 -3.95 -6.95 15.60
N GLY A 74 -3.37 -6.97 16.80
CA GLY A 74 -3.55 -5.97 17.84
C GLY A 74 -2.34 -5.84 18.77
N PRO A 75 -2.49 -5.19 19.93
CA PRO A 75 -1.39 -4.95 20.86
C PRO A 75 -0.84 -6.23 21.50
N ASN A 76 0.39 -6.17 22.01
CA ASN A 76 1.05 -7.24 22.78
C ASN A 76 1.01 -8.62 22.10
N GLU A 77 1.49 -8.69 20.85
CA GLU A 77 1.61 -9.92 20.05
C GLU A 77 0.26 -10.62 19.72
N VAL A 78 -0.89 -10.01 20.07
CA VAL A 78 -2.20 -10.57 19.73
C VAL A 78 -2.40 -10.60 18.22
N SER A 79 -2.28 -11.79 17.65
CA SER A 79 -2.65 -12.09 16.27
C SER A 79 -3.55 -13.32 16.25
N SER A 80 -4.51 -13.33 15.31
CA SER A 80 -5.41 -14.44 15.06
C SER A 80 -5.65 -14.57 13.56
N LYS A 81 -5.79 -15.80 13.07
CA LYS A 81 -6.03 -16.09 11.67
C LYS A 81 -6.94 -17.32 11.55
N THR A 82 -8.18 -17.09 11.16
CA THR A 82 -9.25 -18.10 11.18
C THR A 82 -9.99 -18.11 9.85
N THR A 83 -10.25 -19.31 9.32
CA THR A 83 -11.08 -19.51 8.13
C THR A 83 -12.50 -19.84 8.53
N PHE A 84 -13.45 -19.14 7.90
CA PHE A 84 -14.88 -19.29 8.08
C PHE A 84 -15.51 -19.80 6.76
N GLY A 85 -16.42 -20.77 6.85
CA GLY A 85 -17.20 -21.26 5.72
C GLY A 85 -18.45 -20.42 5.45
N LEU A 86 -19.18 -20.76 4.37
CA LEU A 86 -20.33 -19.97 3.89
C LEU A 86 -21.44 -19.80 4.95
N GLU A 87 -21.59 -20.74 5.88
CA GLU A 87 -22.61 -20.72 6.93
C GLU A 87 -22.09 -20.24 8.31
N THR A 88 -20.82 -19.82 8.43
CA THR A 88 -20.24 -19.35 9.70
C THR A 88 -19.82 -17.90 9.62
N LEU A 89 -20.37 -17.04 10.49
CA LEU A 89 -19.99 -15.64 10.57
C LEU A 89 -18.53 -15.50 11.06
N PRO A 90 -17.65 -14.76 10.34
CA PRO A 90 -16.37 -14.35 10.88
C PRO A 90 -16.54 -13.50 12.15
N TYR A 91 -15.84 -13.87 13.21
CA TYR A 91 -15.88 -13.17 14.50
C TYR A 91 -14.48 -13.06 15.13
N PHE A 92 -14.31 -12.08 16.01
CA PHE A 92 -13.14 -11.91 16.86
C PHE A 92 -13.57 -11.61 18.29
N ASP A 93 -13.22 -12.50 19.21
CA ASP A 93 -13.58 -12.47 20.63
C ASP A 93 -12.62 -11.53 21.41
N PHE A 94 -13.17 -10.68 22.28
CA PHE A 94 -12.40 -9.81 23.18
C PHE A 94 -11.77 -10.56 24.36
N TYR A 95 -12.07 -11.84 24.53
CA TYR A 95 -11.43 -12.72 25.50
C TYR A 95 -10.44 -13.68 24.81
N ASP A 96 -9.39 -14.06 25.53
CA ASP A 96 -8.48 -15.14 25.13
C ASP A 96 -9.07 -16.53 25.42
N GLU A 97 -8.38 -17.59 25.00
CA GLU A 97 -8.80 -18.98 25.22
C GLU A 97 -8.88 -19.38 26.71
N ASN A 98 -8.34 -18.55 27.61
CA ASN A 98 -8.36 -18.73 29.06
C ASN A 98 -9.47 -17.89 29.74
N GLY A 99 -10.21 -17.07 28.99
CA GLY A 99 -11.21 -16.13 29.51
C GLY A 99 -10.65 -14.81 30.05
N ASN A 100 -9.39 -14.46 29.77
CA ASN A 100 -8.82 -13.15 30.07
C ASN A 100 -9.24 -12.13 29.02
N LEU A 101 -9.53 -10.89 29.46
CA LEU A 101 -9.75 -9.77 28.55
C LEU A 101 -8.45 -9.48 27.74
N ARG A 102 -8.58 -9.29 26.43
CA ARG A 102 -7.47 -8.90 25.56
C ARG A 102 -7.04 -7.43 25.81
N PRO A 103 -5.82 -7.02 25.41
CA PRO A 103 -5.31 -5.68 25.71
C PRO A 103 -6.12 -4.54 25.10
N ASP A 104 -6.26 -3.44 25.83
CA ASP A 104 -6.69 -2.14 25.30
C ASP A 104 -5.77 -1.68 24.16
N GLY A 105 -6.34 -1.15 23.08
CA GLY A 105 -5.59 -0.54 21.98
C GLY A 105 -6.29 -0.64 20.62
N VAL A 106 -5.51 -0.40 19.56
CA VAL A 106 -6.00 -0.47 18.17
C VAL A 106 -5.75 -1.87 17.61
N TYR A 107 -6.81 -2.46 17.06
CA TYR A 107 -6.80 -3.71 16.33
C TYR A 107 -7.05 -3.42 14.85
N ILE A 108 -6.37 -4.17 13.98
CA ILE A 108 -6.50 -4.12 12.52
C ILE A 108 -7.02 -5.47 12.06
N TYR A 109 -7.96 -5.49 11.12
CA TYR A 109 -8.49 -6.69 10.50
C TYR A 109 -8.28 -6.72 8.99
N GLU A 110 -8.02 -7.91 8.46
CA GLU A 110 -8.08 -8.27 7.05
C GLU A 110 -9.14 -9.36 6.88
N LEU A 111 -10.15 -9.12 6.05
CA LEU A 111 -11.05 -10.15 5.53
C LEU A 111 -10.62 -10.48 4.11
N LYS A 112 -10.24 -11.72 3.86
CA LYS A 112 -9.77 -12.19 2.57
C LYS A 112 -10.72 -13.27 2.05
N VAL A 113 -11.32 -13.01 0.90
CA VAL A 113 -12.21 -13.96 0.23
C VAL A 113 -11.43 -15.20 -0.17
N LEU A 114 -11.76 -16.34 0.43
CA LEU A 114 -11.25 -17.61 -0.04
C LEU A 114 -12.09 -18.08 -1.24
N PRO A 115 -11.43 -18.49 -2.33
CA PRO A 115 -12.11 -18.93 -3.54
C PRO A 115 -12.67 -20.35 -3.40
N ASN A 116 -13.88 -20.57 -3.88
CA ASN A 116 -14.50 -21.89 -3.96
C ASN A 116 -13.89 -22.71 -5.11
N ILE A 117 -12.78 -23.40 -4.84
CA ILE A 117 -12.04 -24.22 -5.82
C ILE A 117 -12.58 -25.65 -5.81
N ASP A 118 -13.08 -26.11 -6.97
CA ASP A 118 -13.58 -27.48 -7.14
C ASP A 118 -12.46 -28.55 -6.94
N PRO A 119 -12.76 -29.72 -6.34
CA PRO A 119 -11.77 -30.78 -6.14
C PRO A 119 -11.06 -31.27 -7.41
N SER A 120 -11.66 -31.16 -8.60
CA SER A 120 -10.98 -31.49 -9.87
C SER A 120 -9.95 -30.43 -10.27
N THR A 121 -10.19 -29.15 -9.96
CA THR A 121 -9.21 -28.07 -10.14
C THR A 121 -7.97 -28.31 -9.28
N TYR A 122 -8.12 -28.73 -8.02
CA TYR A 122 -6.97 -29.09 -7.17
C TYR A 122 -6.09 -30.20 -7.77
N GLN A 123 -6.70 -31.22 -8.40
CA GLN A 123 -5.95 -32.30 -9.06
C GLN A 123 -5.19 -31.80 -10.30
N LYS A 124 -5.77 -30.86 -11.07
CA LYS A 124 -5.07 -30.18 -12.18
C LYS A 124 -3.91 -29.33 -11.67
N MET A 125 -4.10 -28.57 -10.59
CA MET A 125 -3.05 -27.73 -10.00
C MET A 125 -1.81 -28.53 -9.58
N GLU A 126 -1.99 -29.69 -8.93
CA GLU A 126 -0.84 -30.52 -8.51
C GLU A 126 -0.17 -31.22 -9.70
N ALA A 127 -0.92 -31.58 -10.75
CA ALA A 127 -0.34 -32.06 -12.02
C ALA A 127 0.45 -30.95 -12.75
N ILE A 128 0.01 -29.69 -12.66
CA ILE A 128 0.68 -28.52 -13.25
C ILE A 128 1.89 -28.10 -12.41
N ARG A 129 1.87 -28.33 -11.09
CA ARG A 129 3.03 -28.12 -10.21
C ARG A 129 4.24 -28.92 -10.65
N GLU A 130 4.06 -30.18 -11.02
CA GLU A 130 5.13 -31.06 -11.53
C GLU A 130 5.44 -30.87 -13.03
N SER A 131 4.73 -29.97 -13.73
CA SER A 131 4.94 -29.69 -15.16
C SER A 131 6.07 -28.67 -15.40
N PRO A 132 6.93 -28.88 -16.43
CA PRO A 132 7.88 -27.85 -16.86
C PRO A 132 7.20 -26.61 -17.47
N ASN A 133 5.98 -26.74 -18.01
CA ASN A 133 5.20 -25.65 -18.60
C ASN A 133 4.26 -24.97 -17.57
N ARG A 134 4.66 -24.93 -16.29
CA ARG A 134 3.79 -24.50 -15.18
C ARG A 134 3.14 -23.13 -15.40
N GLN A 135 3.86 -22.14 -15.93
CA GLN A 135 3.36 -20.78 -16.14
C GLN A 135 2.21 -20.74 -17.15
N GLU A 136 2.47 -21.22 -18.38
CA GLU A 136 1.52 -21.32 -19.49
C GLU A 136 0.23 -22.05 -19.08
N LEU A 137 0.35 -23.19 -18.39
CA LEU A 137 -0.80 -23.97 -17.91
C LEU A 137 -1.56 -23.28 -16.76
N THR A 138 -0.89 -22.50 -15.92
CA THR A 138 -1.54 -21.70 -14.87
C THR A 138 -2.29 -20.51 -15.46
N GLU A 139 -1.75 -19.90 -16.51
CA GLU A 139 -2.41 -18.83 -17.27
C GLU A 139 -3.61 -19.36 -18.07
N GLU A 140 -3.52 -20.55 -18.65
CA GLU A 140 -4.64 -21.25 -19.29
C GLU A 140 -5.78 -21.55 -18.29
N MET A 141 -5.47 -22.11 -17.11
CA MET A 141 -6.49 -22.34 -16.08
C MET A 141 -7.14 -21.05 -15.56
N LYS A 142 -6.41 -19.94 -15.49
CA LYS A 142 -6.99 -18.61 -15.19
C LYS A 142 -7.88 -18.13 -16.33
N ALA A 143 -7.45 -18.28 -17.58
CA ALA A 143 -8.22 -17.84 -18.76
C ALA A 143 -9.55 -18.61 -18.92
N PHE A 144 -9.58 -19.90 -18.57
CA PHE A 144 -10.82 -20.70 -18.51
C PHE A 144 -11.66 -20.49 -17.24
N GLY A 145 -11.19 -19.68 -16.28
CA GLY A 145 -11.90 -19.41 -15.03
C GLY A 145 -11.93 -20.58 -14.05
N GLU A 146 -11.13 -21.63 -14.28
CA GLU A 146 -10.99 -22.75 -13.33
C GLU A 146 -10.20 -22.33 -12.09
N LEU A 147 -9.27 -21.37 -12.25
CA LEU A 147 -8.61 -20.69 -11.15
C LEU A 147 -9.27 -19.33 -10.87
N PRO A 148 -9.42 -18.94 -9.60
CA PRO A 148 -9.86 -17.61 -9.21
C PRO A 148 -8.86 -16.57 -9.71
N GLN A 149 -9.31 -15.66 -10.58
CA GLN A 149 -8.43 -14.65 -11.18
C GLN A 149 -7.99 -13.58 -10.17
N GLU A 150 -8.87 -13.25 -9.23
CA GLU A 150 -8.66 -12.21 -8.21
C GLU A 150 -9.07 -12.73 -6.81
N THR A 151 -8.45 -12.19 -5.76
CA THR A 151 -8.81 -12.42 -4.36
C THR A 151 -9.27 -11.10 -3.78
N LEU A 152 -10.57 -10.99 -3.47
CA LEU A 152 -11.14 -9.78 -2.89
C LEU A 152 -10.73 -9.66 -1.42
N ILE A 153 -10.27 -8.47 -1.01
CA ILE A 153 -9.78 -8.19 0.34
C ILE A 153 -10.48 -6.95 0.88
N GLN A 154 -10.82 -6.94 2.17
CA GLN A 154 -11.30 -5.77 2.90
C GLN A 154 -10.46 -5.59 4.15
N MET A 155 -9.98 -4.37 4.40
CA MET A 155 -9.27 -4.03 5.63
C MET A 155 -10.02 -2.97 6.44
N GLY A 156 -9.71 -2.89 7.72
CA GLY A 156 -10.15 -1.83 8.61
C GLY A 156 -9.55 -1.97 10.00
N SER A 157 -10.00 -1.12 10.91
CA SER A 157 -9.56 -1.16 12.31
C SER A 157 -10.71 -0.98 13.28
N PHE A 158 -10.46 -1.30 14.54
CA PHE A 158 -11.28 -0.91 15.68
C PHE A 158 -10.39 -0.62 16.89
N THR A 159 -10.77 0.37 17.71
CA THR A 159 -10.15 0.60 19.00
C THR A 159 -10.98 -0.14 20.06
N PHE A 160 -10.33 -1.02 20.81
CA PHE A 160 -10.92 -1.70 21.97
C PHE A 160 -10.42 -1.05 23.26
N LYS A 161 -11.32 -0.77 24.20
CA LYS A 161 -10.97 -0.13 25.47
C LYS A 161 -11.89 -0.58 26.60
N GLY A 162 -11.42 -1.51 27.44
CA GLY A 162 -12.17 -2.16 28.51
C GLY A 162 -13.33 -3.00 27.98
N HIS A 163 -14.45 -2.35 27.65
CA HIS A 163 -15.63 -2.97 27.04
C HIS A 163 -16.28 -2.09 25.96
N GLU A 164 -15.65 -0.97 25.59
CA GLU A 164 -16.12 -0.08 24.53
C GLU A 164 -15.33 -0.34 23.24
N VAL A 165 -16.05 -0.34 22.11
CA VAL A 165 -15.49 -0.59 20.77
C VAL A 165 -15.78 0.62 19.88
N ILE A 166 -14.72 1.24 19.38
CA ILE A 166 -14.82 2.34 18.41
C ILE A 166 -14.31 1.82 17.07
N MET A 167 -15.23 1.48 16.17
CA MET A 167 -14.88 1.09 14.80
C MET A 167 -14.16 2.24 14.10
N GLY A 168 -12.97 1.94 13.57
CA GLY A 168 -12.25 2.83 12.65
C GLY A 168 -12.88 2.81 11.26
N GLU A 169 -12.31 3.58 10.34
CA GLU A 169 -12.76 3.53 8.95
C GLU A 169 -12.25 2.25 8.27
N ALA A 170 -13.16 1.52 7.63
CA ALA A 170 -12.79 0.39 6.77
C ALA A 170 -12.19 0.95 5.48
N VAL A 171 -10.91 0.67 5.24
CA VAL A 171 -10.23 1.04 4.00
C VAL A 171 -10.54 -0.04 2.97
N ASN A 172 -11.46 0.30 2.06
CA ASN A 172 -11.81 -0.55 0.94
C ASN A 172 -10.64 -0.57 -0.07
N MET A 173 -9.68 -1.48 0.14
CA MET A 173 -8.71 -1.86 -0.91
C MET A 173 -9.45 -2.64 -2.01
N LYS A 174 -10.12 -1.90 -2.88
CA LYS A 174 -10.57 -2.35 -4.21
C LYS A 174 -9.44 -3.18 -4.82
N THR A 175 -9.75 -4.41 -5.26
CA THR A 175 -8.76 -5.28 -5.88
C THR A 175 -8.10 -4.55 -7.05
N LEU A 176 -6.77 -4.60 -7.12
CA LEU A 176 -5.99 -4.10 -8.26
C LEU A 176 -6.39 -4.85 -9.52
N GLN A 177 -7.27 -4.27 -10.33
CA GLN A 177 -7.66 -4.84 -11.61
C GLN A 177 -6.53 -4.63 -12.61
N SER A 178 -6.41 -5.50 -13.60
CA SER A 178 -5.44 -5.32 -14.69
C SER A 178 -5.64 -4.01 -15.47
N ALA A 179 -6.84 -3.43 -15.43
CA ALA A 179 -7.16 -2.11 -15.97
C ALA A 179 -6.77 -0.93 -15.05
N ASP A 180 -6.58 -1.14 -13.74
CA ASP A 180 -6.10 -0.10 -12.83
C ASP A 180 -4.58 0.14 -13.00
N MET A 181 -3.85 -0.78 -13.67
CA MET A 181 -2.42 -0.60 -14.00
C MET A 181 -2.13 0.43 -15.09
N ASP A 182 -3.16 0.88 -15.82
CA ASP A 182 -3.08 1.98 -16.79
C ASP A 182 -3.50 3.34 -16.20
N ASP A 183 -3.87 3.43 -14.90
CA ASP A 183 -4.14 4.73 -14.24
C ASP A 183 -2.83 5.34 -13.71
N PRO A 184 -2.37 6.48 -14.27
CA PRO A 184 -1.13 7.14 -13.84
C PRO A 184 -1.20 7.78 -12.44
N ASN A 185 -2.32 7.64 -11.72
CA ASN A 185 -2.50 8.15 -10.35
C ASN A 185 -2.63 7.03 -9.29
N PHE A 186 -2.50 5.75 -9.65
CA PHE A 186 -2.63 4.67 -8.67
C PHE A 186 -1.31 4.47 -7.88
N ASP A 187 -1.13 5.26 -6.82
CA ASP A 187 -0.05 5.07 -5.84
C ASP A 187 -0.25 3.75 -5.07
N LYS A 188 0.42 2.68 -5.53
CA LYS A 188 0.42 1.37 -4.85
C LYS A 188 1.33 1.38 -3.61
N ILE A 189 0.90 2.10 -2.58
CA ILE A 189 1.58 2.16 -1.29
C ILE A 189 1.47 0.80 -0.57
N ILE A 190 2.61 0.22 -0.20
CA ILE A 190 2.70 -0.96 0.66
C ILE A 190 3.27 -0.50 2.01
N VAL A 191 2.51 -0.71 3.09
CA VAL A 191 2.92 -0.34 4.45
C VAL A 191 3.21 -1.60 5.25
N HIS A 192 4.45 -1.74 5.73
CA HIS A 192 4.80 -2.74 6.73
C HIS A 192 4.71 -2.11 8.11
N ASN A 193 3.84 -2.65 8.97
CA ASN A 193 3.56 -2.14 10.31
C ASN A 193 4.28 -2.93 11.43
N GLN A 194 5.18 -3.84 11.05
CA GLN A 194 5.99 -4.73 11.89
C GLN A 194 7.37 -4.91 11.23
N ASP A 195 8.31 -5.56 11.92
CA ASP A 195 9.66 -5.81 11.42
C ASP A 195 9.68 -6.59 10.09
N VAL A 196 10.41 -6.06 9.10
CA VAL A 196 10.59 -6.70 7.79
C VAL A 196 11.94 -7.42 7.75
N THR A 197 11.93 -8.74 7.60
CA THR A 197 13.14 -9.55 7.39
C THR A 197 13.17 -10.08 5.97
N ILE A 198 14.11 -9.59 5.16
CA ILE A 198 14.36 -10.07 3.79
C ILE A 198 15.49 -11.10 3.83
N GLN A 199 15.22 -12.31 3.34
CA GLN A 199 16.22 -13.37 3.23
C GLN A 199 16.76 -13.43 1.79
N GLY A 200 18.02 -13.05 1.61
CA GLY A 200 18.66 -12.95 0.30
C GLY A 200 19.07 -11.51 0.00
N SER A 201 18.50 -10.93 -1.07
CA SER A 201 18.86 -9.59 -1.56
C SER A 201 17.63 -8.77 -1.90
N GLU A 202 17.69 -7.46 -1.64
CA GLU A 202 16.67 -6.47 -1.98
C GLU A 202 17.16 -5.51 -3.08
N CYS A 203 16.25 -5.06 -3.95
CA CYS A 203 16.47 -3.96 -4.88
C CYS A 203 15.44 -2.85 -4.65
N ILE A 204 15.89 -1.61 -4.45
CA ILE A 204 15.02 -0.43 -4.31
C ILE A 204 15.40 0.65 -5.33
N GLY A 205 14.40 1.20 -6.02
CA GLY A 205 14.56 2.27 -7.01
C GLY A 205 13.96 1.92 -8.38
N PHE A 206 13.70 2.94 -9.19
CA PHE A 206 13.04 2.81 -10.51
C PHE A 206 13.85 1.95 -11.50
N ASP A 207 15.18 1.94 -11.39
CA ASP A 207 16.06 1.19 -12.29
C ASP A 207 16.23 -0.30 -11.88
N CYS A 208 15.45 -0.80 -10.90
CA CYS A 208 15.41 -2.21 -10.50
C CYS A 208 14.70 -3.12 -11.52
N THR A 209 15.19 -4.35 -11.67
CA THR A 209 14.81 -5.24 -12.78
C THR A 209 14.55 -6.68 -12.33
N SER A 210 13.47 -7.27 -12.82
CA SER A 210 13.09 -8.65 -12.50
C SER A 210 14.16 -9.64 -12.97
N GLY A 211 14.56 -10.56 -12.09
CA GLY A 211 15.56 -11.60 -12.37
C GLY A 211 17.02 -11.11 -12.40
N GLU A 212 17.34 -9.92 -11.88
CA GLU A 212 18.72 -9.45 -11.84
C GLU A 212 19.62 -10.25 -10.88
N ASN A 213 20.90 -10.38 -11.23
CA ASN A 213 21.88 -11.06 -10.40
C ASN A 213 22.45 -10.11 -9.34
N PHE A 214 22.22 -10.42 -8.06
CA PHE A 214 22.68 -9.63 -6.92
C PHE A 214 24.14 -9.89 -6.54
N GLY A 215 24.72 -11.04 -6.90
CA GLY A 215 26.10 -11.39 -6.55
C GLY A 215 26.31 -11.49 -5.04
N PHE A 216 26.87 -10.45 -4.43
CA PHE A 216 27.07 -10.32 -2.98
C PHE A 216 26.30 -9.12 -2.37
N ASP A 217 25.48 -8.42 -3.15
CA ASP A 217 24.72 -7.25 -2.67
C ASP A 217 23.50 -7.72 -1.87
N THR A 218 23.48 -7.49 -0.56
CA THR A 218 22.28 -7.72 0.29
C THR A 218 21.20 -6.66 0.05
N LEU A 219 21.61 -5.41 -0.20
CA LEU A 219 20.73 -4.31 -0.57
C LEU A 219 21.36 -3.56 -1.75
N ARG A 220 20.63 -3.46 -2.86
CA ARG A 220 21.03 -2.72 -4.05
C ARG A 220 20.06 -1.56 -4.27
N LEU A 221 20.61 -0.36 -4.44
CA LEU A 221 19.82 0.85 -4.68
C LEU A 221 20.11 1.37 -6.10
N LYS A 222 19.07 1.48 -6.94
CA LYS A 222 19.23 1.78 -8.38
C LYS A 222 18.34 2.95 -8.78
N GLU A 223 18.96 4.13 -8.80
CA GLU A 223 18.34 5.40 -9.16
C GLU A 223 19.34 6.33 -9.81
N ASN A 224 18.87 7.16 -10.73
CA ASN A 224 19.67 8.25 -11.31
C ASN A 224 19.93 9.37 -10.30
N ASN A 225 19.04 9.54 -9.31
CA ASN A 225 19.08 10.61 -8.29
C ASN A 225 19.17 10.04 -6.86
N LEU A 226 19.90 8.95 -6.66
CA LEU A 226 19.87 8.17 -5.42
C LEU A 226 20.19 8.98 -4.15
N ARG A 227 19.23 9.01 -3.20
CA ARG A 227 19.37 9.59 -1.86
C ARG A 227 18.84 8.62 -0.80
N ILE A 228 19.54 8.49 0.32
CA ILE A 228 19.00 7.90 1.56
C ILE A 228 18.84 9.06 2.54
N ARG A 229 17.61 9.33 2.99
CA ARG A 229 17.31 10.46 3.87
C ARG A 229 16.88 9.99 5.24
N PHE A 230 17.52 10.55 6.27
CA PHE A 230 17.11 10.45 7.66
C PHE A 230 16.42 11.76 8.01
N SER A 231 15.10 11.71 8.18
CA SER A 231 14.30 12.88 8.56
C SER A 231 13.81 12.71 10.01
N ASP A 232 14.15 13.66 10.87
CA ASP A 232 13.84 13.58 12.30
C ASP A 232 12.53 14.32 12.60
N THR A 233 11.50 13.57 12.98
CA THR A 233 10.16 14.11 13.25
C THR A 233 9.99 14.65 14.68
N SER A 234 11.06 14.81 15.45
CA SER A 234 11.01 15.26 16.85
C SER A 234 10.59 16.73 16.94
N ASN A 235 9.42 16.97 17.52
CA ASN A 235 8.85 18.32 17.69
C ASN A 235 9.09 18.94 19.08
N SER A 236 9.88 18.26 19.93
CA SER A 236 10.24 18.69 21.29
C SER A 236 11.69 19.14 21.34
N GLY A 237 11.95 20.32 21.90
CA GLY A 237 13.31 20.86 22.10
C GLY A 237 14.18 20.11 23.13
N SER A 238 13.76 18.93 23.59
CA SER A 238 14.56 18.01 24.40
C SER A 238 15.24 16.89 23.59
N PHE A 239 14.97 16.80 22.29
CA PHE A 239 15.61 15.85 21.37
C PHE A 239 16.43 16.60 20.30
N PRO A 240 17.43 15.94 19.67
CA PRO A 240 17.97 16.38 18.39
C PRO A 240 16.86 16.46 17.33
N THR A 241 17.02 17.34 16.35
CA THR A 241 16.03 17.59 15.27
C THR A 241 16.77 17.92 13.96
N ARG A 242 17.72 17.07 13.56
CA ARG A 242 18.63 17.35 12.43
C ARG A 242 18.46 16.33 11.32
N ASP A 243 17.96 16.79 10.18
CA ASP A 243 17.83 15.99 8.97
C ASP A 243 19.20 15.77 8.30
N TRP A 244 19.48 14.51 7.96
CA TRP A 244 20.72 14.07 7.33
C TRP A 244 20.43 13.27 6.05
N GLN A 245 21.36 13.28 5.11
CA GLN A 245 21.21 12.56 3.86
C GLN A 245 22.53 11.93 3.40
N LEU A 246 22.47 10.67 2.96
CA LEU A 246 23.50 10.07 2.13
C LEU A 246 23.15 10.31 0.67
N THR A 247 24.11 10.82 -0.08
CA THR A 247 23.95 11.24 -1.47
C THR A 247 24.93 10.50 -2.36
N ALA A 248 24.43 9.89 -3.45
CA ALA A 248 25.27 9.41 -4.54
C ALA A 248 24.98 10.23 -5.82
N ASN A 249 26.03 10.87 -6.35
CA ASN A 249 26.06 11.75 -7.52
C ASN A 249 25.17 13.00 -7.46
N ASP A 250 25.54 14.00 -8.25
CA ASP A 250 24.74 15.18 -8.58
C ASP A 250 23.44 14.79 -9.32
N THR A 251 22.36 15.58 -9.18
CA THR A 251 21.12 15.40 -9.96
C THR A 251 21.17 16.11 -11.32
N THR A 252 22.15 16.98 -11.52
CA THR A 252 22.35 17.75 -12.75
C THR A 252 22.90 16.86 -13.86
N ASN A 253 22.33 16.93 -15.06
CA ASN A 253 22.88 16.23 -16.22
C ASN A 253 24.30 16.77 -16.55
N GLY A 254 25.31 15.90 -16.50
CA GLY A 254 26.72 16.28 -16.58
C GLY A 254 27.29 16.90 -15.30
N GLY A 255 26.58 16.78 -14.17
CA GLY A 255 27.02 17.20 -12.84
C GLY A 255 28.10 16.30 -12.24
N ALA A 256 28.47 16.59 -10.99
CA ALA A 256 29.60 15.92 -10.34
C ALA A 256 29.30 14.48 -9.89
N SER A 257 30.21 13.54 -10.18
CA SER A 257 30.18 12.20 -9.60
C SER A 257 30.86 12.18 -8.23
N TYR A 258 30.12 11.85 -7.18
CA TYR A 258 30.60 11.85 -5.79
C TYR A 258 29.71 11.01 -4.86
N PHE A 259 30.21 10.74 -3.65
CA PHE A 259 29.41 10.30 -2.51
C PHE A 259 29.50 11.37 -1.39
N SER A 260 28.41 11.70 -0.70
CA SER A 260 28.44 12.65 0.41
C SER A 260 27.48 12.35 1.57
N ILE A 261 27.81 12.92 2.73
CA ILE A 261 26.94 13.06 3.89
C ILE A 261 26.56 14.55 3.96
N ASP A 262 25.27 14.85 3.86
CA ASP A 262 24.74 16.21 3.80
C ASP A 262 23.86 16.53 5.04
N ASP A 263 24.15 17.65 5.71
CA ASP A 263 23.31 18.32 6.72
C ASP A 263 22.24 19.11 5.97
N VAL A 264 21.02 18.57 5.93
CA VAL A 264 19.91 19.09 5.13
C VAL A 264 19.48 20.46 5.65
N ASP A 265 19.28 20.57 6.96
CA ASP A 265 18.77 21.77 7.62
C ASP A 265 19.78 22.92 7.65
N GLY A 266 21.07 22.59 7.73
CA GLY A 266 22.15 23.56 7.64
C GLY A 266 22.55 23.91 6.20
N GLY A 267 22.07 23.15 5.21
CA GLY A 267 22.42 23.32 3.80
C GLY A 267 23.90 23.06 3.50
N ARG A 268 24.50 22.07 4.16
CA ARG A 268 25.96 21.84 4.18
C ARG A 268 26.32 20.41 3.81
N THR A 269 27.49 20.24 3.21
CA THR A 269 28.12 18.92 3.03
C THR A 269 29.40 18.84 3.87
N PRO A 270 29.34 18.35 5.13
CA PRO A 270 30.55 18.15 5.94
C PRO A 270 31.48 17.06 5.42
N PHE A 271 31.00 16.09 4.61
CA PHE A 271 31.84 15.07 3.99
C PHE A 271 31.43 14.81 2.53
N ARG A 272 32.38 14.93 1.59
CA ARG A 272 32.20 14.57 0.17
C ARG A 272 33.45 13.89 -0.38
N LEU A 273 33.27 12.68 -0.92
CA LEU A 273 34.27 11.92 -1.65
C LEU A 273 34.00 12.02 -3.16
N ILE A 274 34.89 12.66 -3.92
CA ILE A 274 34.78 12.79 -5.38
C ILE A 274 35.17 11.49 -6.07
N ALA A 275 34.46 11.10 -7.13
CA ALA A 275 34.78 9.90 -7.91
C ALA A 275 36.20 9.99 -8.50
N GLY A 276 36.92 8.87 -8.48
CA GLY A 276 38.32 8.80 -8.91
C GLY A 276 39.36 9.13 -7.83
N ALA A 277 38.93 9.45 -6.59
CA ALA A 277 39.82 9.48 -5.43
C ALA A 277 40.55 8.13 -5.26
N PRO A 278 41.89 8.09 -5.17
CA PRO A 278 42.64 6.85 -4.99
C PRO A 278 42.29 6.07 -3.70
N SER A 279 42.59 4.77 -3.70
CA SER A 279 42.56 3.95 -2.49
C SER A 279 43.39 4.59 -1.37
N ASN A 280 42.86 4.58 -0.15
CA ASN A 280 43.48 5.17 1.03
C ASN A 280 43.67 6.70 0.98
N SER A 281 42.95 7.45 0.12
CA SER A 281 42.95 8.92 0.15
C SER A 281 42.62 9.48 1.54
N LEU A 282 41.68 8.84 2.24
CA LEU A 282 41.52 8.91 3.69
C LEU A 282 41.41 7.47 4.19
N TYR A 283 42.14 7.14 5.24
CA TYR A 283 42.20 5.81 5.85
C TYR A 283 42.31 5.95 7.36
N VAL A 284 41.71 5.04 8.12
CA VAL A 284 41.91 4.92 9.58
C VAL A 284 42.33 3.49 9.85
N ASP A 285 43.44 3.30 10.56
CA ASP A 285 43.98 1.97 10.84
C ASP A 285 43.39 1.33 12.12
N ALA A 286 43.93 0.18 12.51
CA ALA A 286 43.45 -0.57 13.69
C ALA A 286 43.96 0.00 15.04
N GLN A 287 44.87 0.98 14.99
CA GLN A 287 45.43 1.71 16.12
C GLN A 287 44.67 3.02 16.36
N GLY A 288 44.02 3.54 15.30
CA GLY A 288 43.29 4.81 15.29
C GLY A 288 44.00 5.92 14.51
N ASP A 289 45.14 5.62 13.90
CA ASP A 289 45.92 6.59 13.12
C ASP A 289 45.23 6.87 11.78
N VAL A 290 45.18 8.14 11.41
CA VAL A 290 44.50 8.59 10.18
C VAL A 290 45.50 8.85 9.06
N GLY A 291 45.55 7.93 8.10
CA GLY A 291 46.36 8.05 6.89
C GLY A 291 45.69 8.91 5.82
N MET A 292 46.45 9.83 5.22
CA MET A 292 46.07 10.54 4.00
C MET A 292 46.96 10.06 2.84
N GLY A 293 46.38 9.35 1.88
CA GLY A 293 47.12 8.72 0.77
C GLY A 293 47.92 7.46 1.16
N THR A 294 47.70 6.88 2.34
CA THR A 294 48.41 5.68 2.83
C THR A 294 47.48 4.78 3.65
N SER A 295 47.57 3.46 3.48
CA SER A 295 46.96 2.47 4.39
C SER A 295 47.81 2.22 5.65
N ASN A 296 49.04 2.72 5.64
CA ASN A 296 50.04 2.53 6.68
C ASN A 296 50.46 3.93 7.17
N PRO A 297 49.66 4.61 8.01
CA PRO A 297 50.18 5.68 8.85
C PRO A 297 51.24 5.11 9.81
N ILE A 298 52.05 5.99 10.39
CA ILE A 298 53.16 5.63 11.30
C ILE A 298 53.29 6.59 12.50
N VAL A 299 52.32 7.49 12.65
CA VAL A 299 52.16 8.55 13.65
C VAL A 299 50.70 8.95 13.70
N GLU A 300 50.23 9.40 14.86
CA GLU A 300 48.88 9.92 15.06
C GLU A 300 48.63 11.18 14.19
N LEU A 301 47.42 11.32 13.63
CA LEU A 301 47.03 12.56 12.96
C LEU A 301 46.70 13.64 13.99
N HIS A 302 47.69 14.48 14.30
CA HIS A 302 47.52 15.59 15.22
C HIS A 302 46.88 16.82 14.54
N LEU A 303 45.58 17.01 14.73
CA LEU A 303 44.84 18.23 14.38
C LEU A 303 44.52 19.03 15.64
N ALA A 304 45.28 20.10 15.87
CA ALA A 304 44.94 21.15 16.83
C ALA A 304 44.45 22.37 16.05
N ASP A 305 43.26 22.86 16.36
CA ASP A 305 42.64 24.00 15.67
C ASP A 305 43.45 25.30 15.84
N GLY A 306 43.45 26.11 14.78
CA GLY A 306 44.32 27.26 14.60
C GLY A 306 43.92 28.18 13.43
N ASP A 307 42.62 28.27 13.12
CA ASP A 307 42.00 29.25 12.21
C ASP A 307 42.53 29.20 10.74
N THR A 308 41.90 28.37 9.91
CA THR A 308 42.23 28.15 8.48
C THR A 308 40.99 28.13 7.57
#